data_AF-A0AAD5TXZ2-F1
#
_entry.id   AF-A0AAD5TXZ2-F1
#
_cell.length_a   1.000
_cell.length_b   1.000
_cell.length_c   1.000
_cell.angle_alpha   90.00
_cell.angle_beta   90.00
_cell.angle_gamma   90.00
#
_symmetry.space_group_name_H-M   'P 1'
#
loop_
_entity.id
_entity.type
_entity.pdbx_description
1 polymer ?
#
loop_
_entity_poly.entity_id
_entity_poly.type
_entity_poly.pdbx_seq_one_letter_code
_entity_poly.pdbx_strand_id
1 'polypeptide(L)'
;MNKGTGLQYTRVFHLVDAKDKILGKLAARISIALRGKYKPFFNPAVDHGDFVVVINARHVALTGNKGAQKTYRWHSGYMGGLKEVKYPEFVLKHPTAPIERAVYGMLPKNNLRKVFMNRLKVFPDEDHPYTANILKHHDVEYERLLEKISKQENSPNINKSTKKITGM
;
A
#
# COMPACT_ATOMS: atom_id res chain seq x y z
N MET A 1 -14.10 -32.71 -10.07
CA MET A 1 -13.07 -32.36 -11.06
C MET A 1 -12.60 -30.92 -10.82
N ASN A 2 -11.47 -30.73 -10.14
CA ASN A 2 -10.88 -29.40 -9.89
C ASN A 2 -9.96 -29.02 -11.06
N LYS A 3 -10.50 -28.28 -12.03
CA LYS A 3 -9.69 -27.69 -13.11
C LYS A 3 -9.42 -26.21 -12.78
N GLY A 4 -8.20 -25.88 -12.33
CA GLY A 4 -7.61 -24.54 -12.50
C GLY A 4 -7.65 -23.52 -11.34
N THR A 5 -8.24 -23.80 -10.18
CA THR A 5 -8.43 -22.76 -9.14
C THR A 5 -7.20 -22.43 -8.29
N GLY A 6 -6.14 -23.26 -8.33
CA GLY A 6 -4.93 -23.05 -7.50
C GLY A 6 -4.20 -21.73 -7.76
N LEU A 7 -4.15 -21.29 -9.02
CA LEU A 7 -3.55 -20.00 -9.38
C LEU A 7 -4.36 -18.81 -8.85
N GLN A 8 -5.69 -18.95 -8.75
CA GLN A 8 -6.56 -17.89 -8.25
C GLN A 8 -6.30 -17.63 -6.75
N TYR A 9 -6.07 -18.68 -5.96
CA TYR A 9 -5.75 -18.53 -4.54
C TYR A 9 -4.27 -18.25 -4.24
N THR A 10 -3.43 -18.17 -5.27
CA THR A 10 -2.02 -17.84 -5.09
C THR A 10 -1.89 -16.42 -4.53
N ARG A 11 -1.02 -16.29 -3.52
CA ARG A 11 -0.78 -15.02 -2.83
C ARG A 11 0.44 -14.35 -3.41
N VAL A 12 0.29 -13.08 -3.74
CA VAL A 12 1.36 -12.26 -4.30
C VAL A 12 2.01 -11.44 -3.19
N PHE A 13 3.29 -11.12 -3.35
CA PHE A 13 3.98 -10.13 -2.51
C PHE A 13 4.03 -8.80 -3.27
N HIS A 14 3.44 -7.77 -2.65
CA HIS A 14 3.47 -6.40 -3.14
C HIS A 14 4.50 -5.61 -2.36
N LEU A 15 5.38 -4.87 -3.03
CA LEU A 15 6.24 -3.87 -2.42
C LEU A 15 5.65 -2.48 -2.61
N VAL A 16 5.61 -1.72 -1.52
CA VAL A 16 5.08 -0.35 -1.49
C VAL A 16 6.04 0.57 -0.76
N ASP A 17 6.44 1.66 -1.42
CA ASP A 17 7.20 2.73 -0.77
C ASP A 17 6.28 3.69 -0.01
N ALA A 18 6.53 3.90 1.28
CA ALA A 18 5.77 4.82 2.12
C ALA A 18 6.30 6.26 2.09
N LYS A 19 7.47 6.51 1.48
CA LYS A 19 8.09 7.84 1.43
C LYS A 19 7.17 8.87 0.79
N ASP A 20 6.95 9.98 1.51
CA ASP A 20 6.08 11.10 1.11
C ASP A 20 4.61 10.74 0.82
N LYS A 21 4.20 9.50 1.10
CA LYS A 21 2.81 9.08 0.92
C LYS A 21 2.00 9.48 2.14
N ILE A 22 0.76 9.93 1.90
CA ILE A 22 -0.18 10.28 2.97
C ILE A 22 -0.61 9.01 3.71
N LEU A 23 -0.32 8.94 5.02
CA LEU A 23 -0.55 7.78 5.89
C LEU A 23 -1.93 7.14 5.69
N GLY A 24 -3.00 7.93 5.73
CA GLY A 24 -4.37 7.42 5.65
C GLY A 24 -4.71 6.84 4.28
N LYS A 25 -4.28 7.50 3.19
CA LYS A 25 -4.52 7.02 1.81
C LYS A 25 -3.74 5.75 1.54
N LEU A 26 -2.49 5.70 2.01
CA LEU A 26 -1.63 4.52 1.93
C LEU A 26 -2.26 3.33 2.67
N ALA A 27 -2.65 3.53 3.93
CA ALA A 27 -3.26 2.48 4.76
C ALA A 27 -4.56 1.92 4.15
N ALA A 28 -5.39 2.78 3.55
CA ALA A 28 -6.61 2.35 2.87
C ALA A 28 -6.31 1.40 1.71
N ARG A 29 -5.34 1.73 0.84
CA ARG A 29 -4.92 0.89 -0.29
C ARG A 29 -4.32 -0.43 0.18
N ILE A 30 -3.47 -0.39 1.21
CA ILE A 30 -2.89 -1.59 1.83
C ILE A 30 -4.00 -2.50 2.36
N SER A 31 -5.03 -1.96 3.04
CA SER A 31 -6.14 -2.76 3.57
C SER A 31 -6.96 -3.48 2.49
N ILE A 32 -7.01 -2.94 1.27
CA ILE A 32 -7.69 -3.55 0.12
C ILE A 32 -6.87 -4.73 -0.39
N ALA A 33 -5.54 -4.56 -0.50
CA ALA A 33 -4.62 -5.62 -0.92
C ALA A 33 -4.58 -6.77 0.11
N LEU A 34 -4.48 -6.45 1.40
CA LEU A 34 -4.49 -7.45 2.49
C LEU A 34 -5.79 -8.25 2.58
N ARG A 35 -6.92 -7.66 2.17
CA ARG A 35 -8.19 -8.40 2.08
C ARG A 35 -8.38 -9.13 0.75
N GLY A 36 -7.63 -8.74 -0.28
CA GLY A 36 -7.82 -9.25 -1.64
C GLY A 36 -9.08 -8.70 -2.31
N LYS A 37 -9.66 -7.58 -1.84
CA LYS A 37 -10.91 -7.01 -2.39
C LYS A 37 -10.78 -6.56 -3.86
N TYR A 38 -9.54 -6.37 -4.33
CA TYR A 38 -9.26 -6.05 -5.73
C TYR A 38 -9.38 -7.28 -6.66
N LYS A 39 -9.38 -8.50 -6.11
CA LYS A 39 -9.55 -9.74 -6.88
C LYS A 39 -11.04 -9.95 -7.17
N PRO A 40 -11.43 -10.35 -8.40
CA PRO A 40 -12.84 -10.44 -8.80
C PRO A 40 -13.60 -11.55 -8.06
N PHE A 41 -12.91 -12.57 -7.53
CA PHE A 41 -13.47 -13.69 -6.77
C PHE A 41 -13.44 -13.45 -5.25
N PHE A 42 -13.43 -12.19 -4.80
CA PHE A 42 -13.42 -11.88 -3.38
C PHE A 42 -14.68 -12.39 -2.66
N ASN A 43 -14.47 -13.23 -1.66
CA ASN A 43 -15.51 -13.62 -0.70
C ASN A 43 -15.12 -13.11 0.71
N PRO A 44 -15.99 -12.40 1.44
CA PRO A 44 -15.68 -11.91 2.79
C PRO A 44 -15.46 -13.02 3.85
N ALA A 45 -16.00 -14.22 3.63
CA ALA A 45 -15.85 -15.35 4.56
C ALA A 45 -14.50 -16.07 4.42
N VAL A 46 -13.86 -15.97 3.24
CA VAL A 46 -12.64 -16.71 2.91
C VAL A 46 -11.49 -15.73 2.69
N ASP A 47 -10.28 -16.20 2.98
CA ASP A 47 -9.10 -15.37 2.97
C ASP A 47 -8.33 -15.44 1.64
N HIS A 48 -8.50 -14.41 0.82
CA HIS A 48 -7.85 -14.25 -0.50
C HIS A 48 -6.75 -13.18 -0.52
N GLY A 49 -6.39 -12.66 0.65
CA GLY A 49 -5.47 -11.54 0.82
C GLY A 49 -4.04 -11.84 0.42
N ASP A 50 -3.33 -10.81 -0.02
CA ASP A 50 -1.91 -10.89 -0.38
C ASP A 50 -0.97 -10.43 0.73
N PHE A 51 0.33 -10.60 0.51
CA PHE A 51 1.38 -10.04 1.34
C PHE A 51 1.71 -8.62 0.88
N VAL A 52 1.89 -7.72 1.83
CA VAL A 52 2.28 -6.34 1.56
C VAL A 52 3.51 -6.02 2.37
N VAL A 53 4.59 -5.72 1.67
CA VAL A 53 5.85 -5.24 2.22
C VAL A 53 5.88 -3.72 2.02
N VAL A 54 6.03 -2.98 3.12
CA VAL A 54 6.10 -1.53 3.15
C VAL A 54 7.49 -1.13 3.60
N ILE A 55 8.15 -0.27 2.83
CA ILE A 55 9.47 0.30 3.13
C ILE A 55 9.36 1.78 3.45
N ASN A 56 10.43 2.36 4.01
CA ASN A 56 10.53 3.79 4.33
C ASN A 56 9.40 4.30 5.23
N ALA A 57 8.93 3.47 6.17
CA ALA A 57 7.83 3.85 7.05
C ALA A 57 8.11 5.11 7.88
N ARG A 58 9.39 5.44 8.15
CA ARG A 58 9.81 6.65 8.85
C ARG A 58 9.42 7.94 8.12
N HIS A 59 9.34 7.90 6.80
CA HIS A 59 9.13 9.05 5.94
C HIS A 59 7.66 9.23 5.50
N VAL A 60 6.73 8.61 6.22
CA VAL A 60 5.30 8.72 5.91
C VAL A 60 4.77 10.13 6.20
N ALA A 61 4.03 10.70 5.26
CA ALA A 61 3.52 12.07 5.38
C ALA A 61 2.16 12.13 6.09
N LEU A 62 1.96 13.19 6.86
CA LEU A 62 0.67 13.60 7.43
C LEU A 62 0.26 14.95 6.85
N THR A 63 -1.03 15.14 6.61
CA THR A 63 -1.54 16.40 6.06
C THR A 63 -1.80 17.44 7.15
N GLY A 64 -1.47 18.71 6.87
CA GLY A 64 -1.69 19.84 7.79
C GLY A 64 -0.91 19.69 9.11
N ASN A 65 -1.44 20.26 10.20
CA ASN A 65 -0.81 20.24 11.53
C ASN A 65 -0.96 18.91 12.29
N LYS A 66 -1.42 17.84 11.64
CA LYS A 66 -1.62 16.52 12.26
C LYS A 66 -0.32 15.92 12.79
N GLY A 67 0.82 16.25 12.18
CA GLY A 67 2.13 15.81 12.65
C GLY A 67 2.41 16.23 14.09
N ALA A 68 2.03 17.44 14.49
CA ALA A 68 2.26 17.96 15.84
C ALA A 68 1.10 17.65 16.81
N GLN A 69 -0.14 17.67 16.32
CA GLN A 69 -1.34 17.62 17.17
C GLN A 69 -1.85 16.20 17.45
N LYS A 70 -1.47 15.21 16.64
CA LYS A 70 -2.00 13.85 16.81
C LYS A 70 -1.40 13.19 18.05
N THR A 71 -2.28 12.68 18.91
CA THR A 71 -1.90 11.95 20.13
C THR A 71 -2.42 10.52 20.07
N TYR A 72 -1.56 9.55 20.39
CA TYR A 72 -1.93 8.16 20.58
C TYR A 72 -2.24 7.92 22.05
N ARG A 73 -3.39 7.28 22.32
CA ARG A 73 -3.88 7.02 23.67
C ARG A 73 -4.15 5.54 23.87
N TRP A 74 -3.87 5.03 25.05
CA TRP A 74 -4.33 3.73 25.50
C TRP A 74 -4.51 3.74 27.02
N HIS A 75 -5.39 2.88 27.52
CA HIS A 75 -5.72 2.79 28.94
C HIS A 75 -5.37 1.40 29.47
N SER A 76 -4.80 1.33 30.66
CA SER A 76 -4.43 0.05 31.28
C SER A 76 -5.62 -0.72 31.88
N GLY A 77 -6.72 -0.02 32.18
CA GLY A 77 -7.90 -0.56 32.87
C GLY A 77 -8.00 -0.13 34.33
N TYR A 78 -6.91 0.34 34.94
CA TYR A 78 -6.89 0.88 36.30
C TYR A 78 -7.27 2.37 36.34
N MET A 79 -7.79 2.84 37.47
CA MET A 79 -8.07 4.27 37.67
C MET A 79 -6.78 5.10 37.50
N GLY A 80 -6.84 6.16 36.70
CA GLY A 80 -5.65 6.97 36.36
C GLY A 80 -4.69 6.33 35.36
N GLY A 81 -5.03 5.17 34.78
CA GLY A 81 -4.17 4.39 33.88
C GLY A 81 -4.09 4.87 32.42
N LEU A 82 -4.43 6.13 32.14
CA LEU A 82 -4.40 6.71 30.80
C LEU A 82 -2.96 7.06 30.41
N LYS A 83 -2.51 6.51 29.27
CA LYS A 83 -1.21 6.84 28.69
C LYS A 83 -1.43 7.55 27.36
N GLU A 84 -0.74 8.67 27.19
CA GLU A 84 -0.80 9.49 25.98
C GLU A 84 0.61 9.74 25.45
N VAL A 85 0.81 9.62 24.14
CA VAL A 85 2.07 9.93 23.47
C VAL A 85 1.78 10.71 22.20
N LYS A 86 2.49 11.83 22.00
CA LYS A 86 2.35 12.63 20.78
C LYS A 86 2.98 11.91 19.59
N TYR A 87 2.46 12.15 18.39
CA TYR A 87 2.95 11.55 17.14
C TYR A 87 4.48 11.67 16.93
N PRO A 88 5.14 12.83 17.10
CA PRO A 88 6.58 12.94 16.84
C PRO A 88 7.40 12.03 17.75
N GLU A 89 7.07 11.98 19.04
CA GLU A 89 7.72 11.09 20.00
C GLU A 89 7.43 9.62 19.70
N PHE A 90 6.21 9.32 19.24
CA PHE A 90 5.78 7.96 18.92
C PHE A 90 6.54 7.39 17.71
N VAL A 91 6.73 8.18 16.66
CA VAL A 91 7.43 7.78 15.43
C VAL A 91 8.93 7.56 15.69
N LEU A 92 9.54 8.36 16.57
CA LEU A 92 10.94 8.19 16.95
C LEU A 92 11.19 6.84 17.65
N LYS A 93 10.29 6.43 18.55
CA LYS A 93 10.40 5.14 19.25
C LYS A 93 9.98 3.96 18.39
N HIS A 94 8.91 4.12 17.62
CA HIS A 94 8.28 3.08 16.83
C HIS A 94 7.91 3.59 15.43
N PRO A 95 8.87 3.63 14.49
CA PRO A 95 8.66 4.21 13.16
C PRO A 95 7.62 3.44 12.31
N THR A 96 7.45 2.13 12.53
CA THR A 96 6.51 1.29 11.77
C THR A 96 5.07 1.35 12.31
N ALA A 97 4.92 1.58 13.61
CA ALA A 97 3.65 1.48 14.32
C ALA A 97 2.54 2.43 13.83
N PRO A 98 2.80 3.65 13.32
CA PRO A 98 1.77 4.50 12.73
C PRO A 98 1.03 3.84 11.57
N ILE A 99 1.76 3.15 10.67
CA ILE A 99 1.20 2.45 9.51
C ILE A 99 0.44 1.22 9.98
N GLU A 100 1.03 0.42 10.85
CA GLU A 100 0.39 -0.79 11.39
C GLU A 100 -0.93 -0.46 12.10
N ARG A 101 -0.94 0.58 12.96
CA ARG A 101 -2.17 1.02 13.65
C ARG A 101 -3.21 1.56 12.68
N ALA A 102 -2.81 2.31 11.66
CA ALA A 102 -3.72 2.83 10.65
C ALA A 102 -4.37 1.69 9.86
N VAL A 103 -3.58 0.71 9.41
CA VAL A 103 -4.08 -0.46 8.67
C VAL A 103 -4.96 -1.33 9.56
N TYR A 104 -4.55 -1.58 10.82
CA TYR A 104 -5.33 -2.35 11.79
C TYR A 104 -6.73 -1.78 12.00
N GLY A 105 -6.84 -0.45 12.06
CA GLY A 105 -8.13 0.25 12.19
C GLY A 105 -9.03 0.14 10.95
N MET A 106 -8.45 -0.08 9.77
CA MET A 106 -9.17 -0.20 8.48
C MET A 106 -9.65 -1.63 8.18
N LEU A 107 -9.21 -2.62 8.97
CA LEU A 107 -9.61 -4.02 8.81
C LEU A 107 -10.90 -4.35 9.58
N PRO A 108 -11.73 -5.29 9.08
CA PRO A 108 -12.92 -5.73 9.77
C PRO A 108 -12.58 -6.33 11.14
N LYS A 109 -13.40 -6.06 12.15
CA LYS A 109 -13.17 -6.53 13.53
C LYS A 109 -13.62 -7.99 13.69
N ASN A 110 -12.85 -8.92 13.11
CA ASN A 110 -13.10 -10.36 13.17
C ASN A 110 -11.81 -11.17 13.44
N ASN A 111 -11.92 -12.49 13.49
CA ASN A 111 -10.78 -13.39 13.72
C ASN A 111 -9.74 -13.34 12.58
N LEU A 112 -10.18 -13.10 11.34
CA LEU A 112 -9.31 -12.96 10.16
C LEU A 112 -8.42 -11.72 10.24
N ARG A 113 -8.78 -10.71 11.04
CA ARG A 113 -7.96 -9.51 11.23
C ARG A 113 -6.52 -9.81 11.63
N LYS A 114 -6.32 -10.78 12.54
CA LYS A 114 -4.97 -11.20 12.96
C LYS A 114 -4.20 -11.81 11.79
N VAL A 115 -4.88 -12.60 10.97
CA VAL A 115 -4.31 -13.24 9.79
C VAL A 115 -3.87 -12.20 8.76
N PHE A 116 -4.71 -11.18 8.49
CA PHE A 116 -4.36 -10.08 7.59
C PHE A 116 -3.15 -9.28 8.11
N MET A 117 -3.12 -8.96 9.40
CA MET A 117 -1.99 -8.23 10.00
C MET A 117 -0.69 -9.01 9.92
N ASN A 118 -0.71 -10.33 10.07
CA ASN A 118 0.49 -11.16 9.95
C ASN A 118 1.12 -11.09 8.55
N ARG A 119 0.35 -10.71 7.52
CA ARG A 119 0.84 -10.53 6.14
C ARG A 119 1.38 -9.14 5.84
N LEU A 120 1.05 -8.16 6.67
CA LEU A 120 1.64 -6.85 6.58
C LEU A 120 3.07 -6.92 7.16
N LYS A 121 4.05 -6.54 6.35
CA LYS A 121 5.45 -6.42 6.75
C LYS A 121 5.85 -4.97 6.57
N VAL A 122 6.20 -4.29 7.65
CA VAL A 122 6.55 -2.86 7.63
C VAL A 122 7.99 -2.72 8.10
N PHE A 123 8.79 -2.04 7.31
CA PHE A 123 10.18 -1.74 7.59
C PHE A 123 10.38 -0.22 7.72
N PRO A 124 11.21 0.22 8.70
CA PRO A 124 11.49 1.64 8.88
C PRO A 124 12.24 2.24 7.68
N ASP A 125 13.18 1.47 7.13
CA ASP A 125 14.12 1.84 6.08
C ASP A 125 13.83 1.01 4.80
N GLU A 126 14.72 1.06 3.81
CA GLU A 126 14.56 0.36 2.52
C GLU A 126 14.89 -1.14 2.59
N ASP A 127 15.73 -1.54 3.55
CA ASP A 127 16.21 -2.91 3.67
C ASP A 127 15.11 -3.88 4.15
N HIS A 128 14.94 -4.97 3.40
CA HIS A 128 14.01 -6.04 3.75
C HIS A 128 14.52 -7.43 3.32
N PRO A 129 14.17 -8.51 4.04
CA PRO A 129 14.59 -9.88 3.69
C PRO A 129 13.76 -10.51 2.56
N TYR A 130 12.70 -9.84 2.08
CA TYR A 130 11.72 -10.43 1.16
C TYR A 130 12.01 -10.19 -0.32
N THR A 131 13.22 -9.75 -0.67
CA THR A 131 13.58 -9.35 -2.04
C THR A 131 13.31 -10.43 -3.08
N ALA A 132 13.59 -11.69 -2.77
CA ALA A 132 13.34 -12.81 -3.68
C ALA A 132 11.85 -13.16 -3.88
N ASN A 133 10.98 -12.70 -2.97
CA ASN A 133 9.57 -13.07 -2.96
C ASN A 133 8.70 -12.02 -3.64
N ILE A 134 9.19 -10.79 -3.79
CA ILE A 134 8.44 -9.65 -4.31
C ILE A 134 8.16 -9.84 -5.81
N LEU A 135 6.89 -9.76 -6.17
CA LEU A 135 6.45 -9.94 -7.56
C LEU A 135 5.95 -8.63 -8.19
N LYS A 136 5.39 -7.72 -7.38
CA LYS A 136 4.81 -6.47 -7.86
C LYS A 136 5.40 -5.27 -7.13
N HIS A 137 5.96 -4.34 -7.91
CA HIS A 137 6.40 -3.02 -7.46
C HIS A 137 5.39 -1.98 -7.93
N HIS A 138 4.65 -1.37 -7.00
CA HIS A 138 3.60 -0.42 -7.38
C HIS A 138 4.13 0.92 -7.90
N ASP A 139 5.34 1.31 -7.50
CA ASP A 139 5.93 2.60 -7.90
C ASP A 139 6.66 2.53 -9.26
N VAL A 140 7.27 1.38 -9.60
CA VAL A 140 8.10 1.21 -10.81
C VAL A 140 7.26 1.02 -12.09
N GLU A 141 6.03 0.50 -11.99
CA GLU A 141 5.17 0.35 -13.17
C GLU A 141 4.77 1.68 -13.79
N TYR A 142 4.61 2.74 -12.99
CA TYR A 142 4.20 4.06 -13.49
C TYR A 142 5.32 4.71 -14.29
N GLU A 143 6.56 4.69 -13.79
CA GLU A 143 7.73 5.21 -14.51
C GLU A 143 7.96 4.44 -15.82
N ARG A 144 7.83 3.11 -15.80
CA ARG A 144 7.92 2.30 -17.03
C ARG A 144 6.78 2.58 -18.01
N LEU A 145 5.58 2.89 -17.53
CA LEU A 145 4.45 3.31 -18.36
C LEU A 145 4.69 4.71 -18.94
N LEU A 146 5.18 5.66 -18.14
CA LEU A 146 5.53 7.01 -18.59
C LEU A 146 6.65 6.99 -19.63
N GLU A 147 7.69 6.18 -19.42
CA GLU A 147 8.73 5.94 -20.41
C GLU A 147 8.20 5.28 -21.69
N LYS A 148 7.23 4.36 -21.58
CA LYS A 148 6.58 3.75 -22.75
C LYS A 148 5.72 4.77 -23.51
N ILE A 149 4.98 5.61 -22.80
CA ILE A 149 4.14 6.67 -23.37
C ILE A 149 5.02 7.72 -24.08
N SER A 150 6.11 8.18 -23.43
CA SER A 150 7.03 9.15 -24.03
C SER A 150 7.78 8.60 -25.24
N LYS A 151 8.08 7.29 -25.28
CA LYS A 151 8.65 6.61 -26.46
C LYS A 151 7.62 6.42 -27.59
N GLN A 152 6.33 6.30 -27.27
CA GLN A 152 5.26 6.23 -28.27
C GLN A 152 4.99 7.59 -28.93
N GLU A 153 5.04 8.70 -28.19
CA GLU A 153 4.90 10.05 -28.78
C GLU A 153 6.09 10.48 -29.64
N ASN A 154 7.30 10.00 -29.33
CA ASN A 154 8.50 10.25 -30.13
C ASN A 154 8.67 9.29 -31.32
N SER A 155 7.74 8.36 -31.53
CA SER A 155 7.65 7.65 -32.80
C SER A 155 6.94 8.57 -33.80
N PRO A 156 7.57 8.98 -34.92
CA PRO A 156 6.96 9.90 -35.86
C PRO A 156 5.71 9.26 -36.48
N ASN A 157 4.54 9.57 -35.94
CA ASN A 157 3.29 9.20 -36.59
C ASN A 157 3.12 10.11 -37.81
N ILE A 158 3.05 9.46 -38.96
CA ILE A 158 3.06 10.02 -40.29
C ILE A 158 1.80 10.88 -40.47
N ASN A 159 1.94 12.19 -40.32
CA ASN A 159 0.98 13.15 -40.87
C ASN A 159 1.10 13.19 -42.41
N LYS A 160 0.63 12.13 -43.07
CA LYS A 160 0.26 12.15 -44.50
C LYS A 160 -1.25 11.93 -44.62
N SER A 161 -2.05 12.93 -44.28
CA SER A 161 -3.47 12.94 -44.71
C SER A 161 -4.16 14.31 -44.59
N THR A 162 -3.50 15.44 -44.91
CA THR A 162 -4.22 16.73 -45.10
C THR A 162 -3.60 17.67 -46.16
N LYS A 163 -2.63 17.23 -46.97
CA LYS A 163 -2.02 18.06 -48.04
C LYS A 163 -2.41 17.68 -49.48
N LYS A 164 -3.57 17.02 -49.67
CA LYS A 164 -4.08 16.62 -51.00
C LYS A 164 -5.41 17.27 -51.43
N ILE A 165 -5.85 18.36 -50.78
CA ILE A 165 -7.10 19.07 -51.14
C ILE A 165 -6.88 20.58 -51.38
N THR A 166 -5.64 21.03 -51.58
CA THR A 166 -5.36 22.44 -51.95
C THR A 166 -4.33 22.54 -53.08
N GLY A 167 -4.50 21.67 -54.07
CA GLY A 167 -3.64 21.56 -55.24
C GLY A 167 -4.37 20.88 -56.38
N MET A 168 -5.53 21.45 -56.73
CA MET A 168 -6.24 21.34 -58.01
C MET A 168 -7.23 22.50 -58.08
#